data_AF-A0A7J9H417-F1
#
_entry.id   AF-A0A7J9H417-F1
#
_cell.length_a   1.000
_cell.length_b   1.000
_cell.length_c   1.000
_cell.angle_alpha   90.00
_cell.angle_beta   90.00
_cell.angle_gamma   90.00
#
_symmetry.space_group_name_H-M   'P 1'
#
loop_
_entity.id
_entity.type
_entity.pdbx_description
1 polymer ?
#
loop_
_entity_poly.entity_id
_entity_poly.type
_entity_poly.pdbx_seq_one_letter_code
_entity_poly.pdbx_strand_id
1 'polypeptide(L)'
;MKVDDMIISELNKVKGLEDEAKNKCFIGLCPNFKAFYQLSKKAEEDAGAVDELLQQGGFVKISYRDVPQPIVVVPPKDFEDFNSRKLVVNKIMEAVKDPNVNIIGVHGMPGVGKTTLVKEVVRQVKED
;
A
#
# COMPACT_ATOMS: atom_id res chain seq x y z
N MET A 1 34.63 9.12 18.37
CA MET A 1 33.56 8.11 18.22
C MET A 1 33.36 7.93 16.73
N LYS A 2 33.59 6.72 16.18
CA LYS A 2 33.58 6.50 14.73
C LYS A 2 32.13 6.55 14.23
N VAL A 3 31.91 7.14 13.06
CA VAL A 3 30.57 7.25 12.42
C VAL A 3 29.89 5.87 12.33
N ASP A 4 30.70 4.83 12.08
CA ASP A 4 30.25 3.43 12.04
C ASP A 4 29.63 2.96 13.36
N ASP A 5 30.20 3.34 14.51
CA ASP A 5 29.69 2.96 15.84
C ASP A 5 28.29 3.54 16.08
N MET A 6 28.06 4.77 15.59
CA MET A 6 26.78 5.46 15.69
C MET A 6 25.71 4.79 14.81
N ILE A 7 26.06 4.42 13.58
CA ILE A 7 25.17 3.71 12.66
C ILE A 7 24.76 2.35 13.24
N ILE A 8 25.72 1.59 13.77
CA ILE A 8 25.47 0.28 14.38
C ILE A 8 24.54 0.41 15.60
N SER A 9 24.77 1.43 16.44
CA SER A 9 23.91 1.71 17.59
C SER A 9 22.47 2.01 17.17
N GLU A 10 22.30 2.87 16.16
CA GLU A 10 20.97 3.28 15.70
C GLU A 10 20.21 2.12 15.06
N LEU A 11 20.91 1.27 14.31
CA LEU A 11 20.39 0.05 13.70
C LEU A 11 19.93 -0.97 14.75
N ASN A 12 20.70 -1.15 15.82
CA ASN A 12 20.30 -2.04 16.93
C ASN A 12 19.03 -1.52 17.64
N LYS A 13 18.89 -0.20 17.80
CA LYS A 13 17.69 0.41 18.39
C LYS A 13 16.45 0.23 17.51
N VAL A 14 16.57 0.38 16.18
CA VAL A 14 15.46 0.11 15.24
C VAL A 14 15.05 -1.36 15.30
N LYS A 15 16.02 -2.28 15.24
CA LYS A 15 15.76 -3.73 15.34
C LYS A 15 15.03 -4.11 16.63
N GLY A 16 15.48 -3.58 17.77
CA GLY A 16 14.82 -3.84 19.06
C GLY A 16 13.35 -3.39 19.07
N LEU A 17 13.05 -2.21 18.52
CA LEU A 17 11.68 -1.71 18.39
C LEU A 17 10.84 -2.56 17.42
N GLU A 18 11.43 -3.02 16.32
CA GLU A 18 10.78 -3.90 15.35
C GLU A 18 10.41 -5.27 15.97
N ASP A 19 11.33 -5.86 16.73
CA ASP A 19 11.09 -7.10 17.46
C ASP A 19 10.00 -6.92 18.54
N GLU A 20 10.04 -5.81 19.28
CA GLU A 20 9.02 -5.47 20.27
C GLU A 20 7.65 -5.20 19.64
N ALA A 21 7.61 -4.55 18.47
CA ALA A 21 6.40 -4.31 17.69
C ALA A 21 5.76 -5.62 17.21
N LYS A 22 6.59 -6.55 16.72
CA LYS A 22 6.16 -7.89 16.28
C LYS A 22 5.73 -8.78 17.45
N ASN A 23 6.22 -8.51 18.67
CA ASN A 23 5.78 -9.23 19.86
C ASN A 23 4.30 -8.95 20.11
N LYS A 24 3.53 -10.05 20.23
CA LYS A 24 2.08 -9.99 20.39
C LYS A 24 1.73 -9.72 21.85
N CYS A 25 0.96 -8.68 22.12
CA CYS A 25 0.37 -8.42 23.43
C CYS A 25 -0.94 -9.23 23.61
N PHE A 26 -1.27 -9.60 24.85
CA PHE A 26 -2.47 -10.33 25.30
C PHE A 26 -3.02 -11.40 24.32
N ILE A 27 -2.79 -12.68 24.63
CA ILE A 27 -3.40 -13.85 23.95
C ILE A 27 -3.00 -13.96 22.45
N GLY A 28 -1.91 -13.33 22.01
CA GLY A 28 -1.31 -13.63 20.70
C GLY A 28 -2.10 -13.12 19.49
N LEU A 29 -2.95 -12.10 19.68
CA LEU A 29 -3.82 -11.55 18.63
C LEU A 29 -3.43 -10.14 18.17
N CYS A 30 -2.85 -9.31 19.03
CA CYS A 30 -2.58 -7.91 18.70
C CYS A 30 -1.07 -7.60 18.75
N PRO A 31 -0.50 -6.98 17.71
CA PRO A 31 0.87 -6.47 17.77
C PRO A 31 1.01 -5.36 18.81
N ASN A 32 2.22 -5.12 19.33
CA ASN A 32 2.46 -4.07 20.32
C ASN A 32 2.39 -2.68 19.67
N PHE A 33 1.22 -2.05 19.75
CA PHE A 33 0.96 -0.73 19.16
C PHE A 33 1.90 0.37 19.67
N LYS A 34 2.37 0.30 20.92
CA LYS A 34 3.28 1.32 21.48
C LYS A 34 4.67 1.24 20.86
N ALA A 35 5.20 0.03 20.71
CA ALA A 35 6.47 -0.19 20.02
C ALA A 35 6.35 0.12 18.52
N PHE A 36 5.23 -0.26 17.89
CA PHE A 36 4.92 0.12 16.51
C PHE A 36 4.90 1.64 16.32
N TYR A 37 4.23 2.38 17.20
CA TYR A 37 4.18 3.84 17.11
C TYR A 37 5.57 4.48 17.26
N GLN A 38 6.39 4.00 18.19
CA GLN A 38 7.77 4.46 18.35
C GLN A 38 8.61 4.17 17.10
N LEU A 39 8.45 3.00 16.50
CA LEU A 39 9.11 2.63 15.25
C LEU A 39 8.69 3.55 14.10
N SER A 40 7.39 3.83 13.95
CA SER A 40 6.88 4.76 12.94
C SER A 40 7.42 6.18 13.11
N LYS A 41 7.41 6.71 14.35
CA LYS A 41 7.92 8.05 14.63
C LYS A 41 9.42 8.15 14.32
N LYS A 42 10.19 7.14 14.69
CA LYS A 42 11.62 7.08 14.37
C LYS A 42 11.86 7.02 12.86
N ALA A 43 11.07 6.23 12.13
CA ALA A 43 11.17 6.16 10.67
C ALA A 43 10.89 7.52 10.00
N GLU A 44 9.95 8.29 10.53
CA GLU A 44 9.66 9.65 10.07
C GLU A 44 10.83 10.61 10.34
N GLU A 45 11.41 10.57 11.55
CA GLU A 45 12.59 11.36 11.93
C GLU A 45 13.82 11.02 11.06
N ASP A 46 14.14 9.74 10.91
CA ASP A 46 15.27 9.26 10.10
C ASP A 46 15.08 9.62 8.61
N ALA A 47 13.84 9.54 8.09
CA ALA A 47 13.52 9.96 6.73
C ALA A 47 13.76 11.46 6.53
N GLY A 48 13.40 12.29 7.50
CA GLY A 48 13.68 13.73 7.48
C GLY A 48 15.17 14.03 7.47
N ALA A 49 15.94 13.37 8.35
CA ALA A 49 17.39 13.53 8.39
C ALA A 49 18.08 13.11 7.08
N VAL A 50 17.62 12.02 6.46
CA VAL A 50 18.08 11.59 5.13
C VAL A 50 17.75 12.63 4.07
N ASP A 51 16.55 13.21 4.08
CA ASP A 51 16.17 14.24 3.12
C ASP A 51 17.05 15.49 3.25
N GLU A 52 17.34 15.96 4.47
CA GLU A 52 18.26 17.07 4.72
C GLU A 52 19.68 16.78 4.18
N LEU A 53 20.20 15.57 4.41
CA LEU A 53 21.50 15.15 3.90
C LEU A 53 21.52 15.07 2.37
N LEU A 54 20.44 14.61 1.75
CA LEU A 54 20.30 14.57 0.28
C LEU A 54 20.28 15.99 -0.32
N GLN A 55 19.58 16.92 0.34
CA GLN A 55 19.55 18.33 -0.06
C GLN A 55 20.94 18.99 0.05
N GLN A 56 21.67 18.73 1.14
CA GLN A 56 23.04 19.23 1.33
C GLN A 56 24.05 18.62 0.36
N GLY A 57 23.92 17.33 0.06
CA GLY A 57 24.86 16.60 -0.80
C GLY A 57 24.75 16.93 -2.30
N GLY A 58 23.67 17.60 -2.73
CA GLY A 58 23.49 18.01 -4.12
C GLY A 58 23.47 16.86 -5.12
N PHE A 59 23.07 15.66 -4.67
CA PHE A 59 23.06 14.48 -5.53
C PHE A 59 22.07 14.66 -6.68
N VAL A 60 22.56 14.53 -7.92
CA VAL A 60 21.70 14.49 -9.09
C VAL A 60 20.84 13.23 -9.01
N LYS A 61 19.52 13.37 -9.15
CA LYS A 61 18.59 12.24 -9.22
C LYS A 61 18.86 11.43 -10.49
N ILE A 62 19.63 10.35 -10.36
CA ILE A 62 20.01 9.45 -11.46
C ILE A 62 19.07 8.25 -11.63
N SER A 63 18.10 8.06 -10.73
CA SER A 63 17.11 6.99 -10.82
C SER A 63 15.68 7.54 -10.86
N TYR A 64 14.86 6.90 -11.69
CA TYR A 64 13.42 7.08 -11.74
C TYR A 64 12.78 5.84 -11.12
N ARG A 65 11.63 6.01 -10.45
CA ARG A 65 10.79 4.84 -10.13
C ARG A 65 10.35 4.26 -11.46
N ASP A 66 10.74 3.02 -11.72
CA ASP A 66 10.09 2.27 -12.78
C ASP A 66 8.60 2.26 -12.49
N VAL A 67 7.81 2.58 -13.52
CA VAL A 67 6.37 2.36 -13.47
C VAL A 67 6.20 0.87 -13.18
N PRO A 68 5.52 0.49 -12.08
CA PRO A 68 5.24 -0.92 -11.83
C PRO A 68 4.64 -1.51 -13.09
N GLN A 69 5.17 -2.66 -13.54
CA GLN A 69 4.67 -3.29 -14.75
C GLN A 69 3.14 -3.38 -14.65
N PRO A 70 2.39 -2.98 -15.70
CA PRO A 70 0.95 -3.04 -15.67
C PRO A 70 0.54 -4.44 -15.22
N ILE A 71 -0.26 -4.54 -14.16
CA ILE A 71 -0.86 -5.82 -13.80
C ILE A 71 -1.65 -6.24 -15.04
N VAL A 72 -1.20 -7.29 -15.73
CA VAL A 72 -1.92 -7.91 -16.83
C VAL A 72 -3.16 -8.53 -16.18
N VAL A 73 -4.24 -7.78 -16.19
CA VAL A 73 -5.55 -8.29 -15.80
C VAL A 73 -5.97 -9.15 -16.98
N VAL A 74 -5.74 -10.46 -16.86
CA VAL A 74 -6.34 -11.42 -17.79
C VAL A 74 -7.85 -11.25 -17.65
N PRO A 75 -8.55 -10.83 -18.72
CA PRO A 75 -10.00 -10.74 -18.72
C PRO A 75 -10.59 -12.06 -18.22
N PRO A 76 -11.61 -12.06 -17.35
CA PRO A 76 -12.35 -13.27 -17.08
C PRO A 76 -12.90 -13.79 -18.41
N LYS A 77 -12.54 -15.01 -18.83
CA LYS A 77 -13.03 -15.60 -20.09
C LYS A 77 -14.56 -15.74 -20.11
N ASP A 78 -15.19 -15.75 -18.93
CA ASP A 78 -16.59 -16.11 -18.72
C ASP A 78 -17.36 -15.04 -17.89
N PHE A 79 -17.03 -13.75 -18.04
CA PHE A 79 -17.89 -12.72 -17.42
C PHE A 79 -19.21 -12.63 -18.18
N GLU A 80 -20.27 -13.18 -17.60
CA GLU A 80 -21.62 -12.97 -18.09
C GLU A 80 -22.16 -11.61 -17.63
N ASP A 81 -22.64 -10.83 -18.60
CA ASP A 81 -23.32 -9.55 -18.36
C ASP A 81 -24.75 -9.80 -17.86
N PHE A 82 -24.88 -9.95 -16.56
CA PHE A 82 -26.19 -10.05 -15.92
C PHE A 82 -26.80 -8.66 -15.75
N ASN A 83 -28.00 -8.46 -16.29
CA ASN A 83 -28.80 -7.25 -16.09
C ASN A 83 -28.94 -6.84 -14.62
N SER A 84 -28.96 -7.80 -13.69
CA SER A 84 -29.04 -7.55 -12.25
C SER A 84 -27.86 -6.76 -11.67
N ARG A 85 -26.69 -6.79 -12.34
CA ARG A 85 -25.45 -6.16 -11.87
C ARG A 85 -25.09 -4.88 -12.62
N LYS A 86 -25.78 -4.57 -13.71
CA LYS A 86 -25.54 -3.39 -14.56
C LYS A 86 -25.55 -2.08 -13.77
N LEU A 87 -26.50 -1.92 -12.85
CA LEU A 87 -26.57 -0.74 -11.99
C LEU A 87 -25.34 -0.59 -11.10
N VAL A 88 -24.80 -1.69 -10.57
CA VAL A 88 -23.61 -1.68 -9.71
C VAL A 88 -22.36 -1.37 -10.52
N VAL A 89 -22.21 -1.98 -11.70
CA VAL A 89 -21.10 -1.69 -12.63
C VAL A 89 -21.08 -0.21 -12.99
N ASN A 90 -22.21 0.36 -13.41
CA ASN A 90 -22.30 1.78 -13.75
C ASN A 90 -21.93 2.69 -12.58
N LYS A 91 -22.39 2.39 -11.37
CA LYS A 91 -22.02 3.16 -10.17
C LYS A 91 -20.52 3.14 -9.90
N ILE A 92 -19.88 2.00 -10.09
CA ILE A 92 -18.42 1.88 -9.91
C ILE A 92 -17.70 2.66 -11.01
N MET A 93 -18.15 2.57 -12.27
CA MET A 93 -17.57 3.32 -13.38
C MET A 93 -17.63 4.84 -13.17
N GLU A 94 -18.77 5.35 -12.69
CA GLU A 94 -18.89 6.77 -12.37
C GLU A 94 -18.00 7.17 -11.19
N ALA A 95 -17.90 6.33 -10.16
CA ALA A 95 -17.00 6.58 -9.03
C ALA A 95 -15.52 6.54 -9.44
N VAL A 96 -15.13 5.73 -10.42
CA VAL A 96 -13.76 5.69 -10.96
C VAL A 96 -13.40 6.99 -11.69
N LYS A 97 -14.37 7.67 -12.31
CA LYS A 97 -14.15 8.94 -13.02
C LYS A 97 -14.07 10.16 -12.08
N ASP A 98 -14.50 10.02 -10.83
CA ASP A 98 -14.52 11.13 -9.86
C ASP A 98 -13.12 11.33 -9.24
N PRO A 99 -12.45 12.48 -9.47
CA PRO A 99 -11.13 12.74 -8.93
C PRO A 99 -11.09 12.87 -7.39
N ASN A 100 -12.25 12.99 -6.73
CA ASN A 100 -12.34 13.05 -5.27
C ASN A 100 -12.42 11.67 -4.62
N VAL A 101 -12.59 10.60 -5.40
CA VAL A 101 -12.73 9.23 -4.91
C VAL A 101 -11.42 8.48 -5.06
N ASN A 102 -10.78 8.17 -3.92
CA ASN A 102 -9.51 7.45 -3.89
C ASN A 102 -9.65 5.94 -3.69
N ILE A 103 -10.77 5.47 -3.10
CA ILE A 103 -10.97 4.05 -2.72
C ILE A 103 -12.43 3.65 -2.98
N ILE A 104 -12.62 2.51 -3.65
CA ILE A 104 -13.93 1.89 -3.89
C ILE A 104 -13.92 0.47 -3.29
N GLY A 105 -14.83 0.20 -2.36
CA GLY A 105 -15.01 -1.12 -1.73
C GLY A 105 -16.22 -1.87 -2.28
N VAL A 106 -16.06 -3.15 -2.64
CA VAL A 106 -17.15 -4.04 -3.05
C VAL A 106 -17.34 -5.15 -2.01
N HIS A 107 -18.51 -5.19 -1.35
CA HIS A 107 -18.81 -6.12 -0.25
C HIS A 107 -20.04 -7.01 -0.54
N GLY A 108 -20.21 -8.10 0.21
CA GLY A 108 -21.31 -9.07 0.04
C GLY A 108 -20.92 -10.50 0.41
N MET A 109 -21.87 -11.44 0.32
CA MET A 109 -21.67 -12.86 0.66
C MET A 109 -20.48 -13.52 -0.10
N PRO A 110 -19.85 -14.57 0.44
CA PRO A 110 -18.84 -15.34 -0.30
C PRO A 110 -19.44 -15.95 -1.58
N GLY A 111 -18.63 -16.14 -2.63
CA GLY A 111 -19.06 -16.80 -3.87
C GLY A 111 -19.90 -15.97 -4.86
N VAL A 112 -20.42 -14.79 -4.48
CA VAL A 112 -21.29 -13.96 -5.35
C VAL A 112 -20.56 -13.26 -6.52
N GLY A 113 -19.26 -13.53 -6.72
CA GLY A 113 -18.50 -13.01 -7.87
C GLY A 113 -17.99 -11.56 -7.73
N LYS A 114 -17.86 -11.02 -6.51
CA LYS A 114 -17.34 -9.65 -6.27
C LYS A 114 -15.99 -9.38 -6.94
N THR A 115 -15.03 -10.30 -6.76
CA THR A 115 -13.71 -10.20 -7.39
C THR A 115 -13.79 -10.26 -8.91
N THR A 116 -14.70 -11.08 -9.45
CA THR A 116 -14.94 -11.17 -10.90
C THR A 116 -15.49 -9.85 -11.43
N LEU A 117 -16.43 -9.23 -10.71
CA LEU A 117 -16.98 -7.92 -11.08
C LEU A 117 -15.92 -6.82 -11.08
N VAL A 118 -15.05 -6.76 -10.06
CA VAL A 118 -13.94 -5.78 -10.03
C VAL A 118 -12.96 -6.00 -11.19
N LYS A 119 -12.63 -7.25 -11.54
CA LYS A 119 -11.78 -7.55 -12.69
C LYS A 119 -12.38 -7.05 -14.01
N GLU A 120 -13.69 -7.19 -14.17
CA GLU A 120 -14.39 -6.72 -15.36
C GLU A 120 -14.41 -5.20 -15.48
N VAL A 121 -14.69 -4.48 -14.38
CA VAL A 121 -14.59 -3.00 -14.37
C VAL A 121 -13.19 -2.55 -14.75
N VAL A 122 -12.15 -3.17 -14.18
CA VAL A 122 -10.75 -2.82 -14.51
C VAL A 122 -10.43 -3.09 -15.99
N ARG A 123 -11.01 -4.13 -16.59
CA ARG A 123 -10.87 -4.40 -18.02
C ARG A 123 -11.48 -3.28 -18.85
N GLN A 124 -12.73 -2.90 -18.57
CA GLN A 124 -13.44 -1.85 -19.30
C GLN A 124 -12.72 -0.49 -19.20
N VAL A 125 -12.28 -0.10 -17.99
CA VAL A 125 -11.52 1.17 -17.78
C VAL A 125 -10.20 1.22 -18.55
N LYS A 126 -9.61 0.07 -18.87
CA LYS A 126 -8.36 0.01 -19.66
C LYS A 126 -8.60 0.02 -21.17
N GLU A 127 -9.81 -0.30 -21.61
CA GLU A 127 -10.20 -0.29 -23.04
C GLU A 127 -10.77 1.07 -23.47
N ASP A 128 -11.30 1.86 -22.54
CA ASP A 128 -11.70 3.26 -22.72
C ASP A 128 -10.49 4.21 -22.87
#